data_AF-A0A933BGK7-F1
#
_entry.id   AF-A0A933BGK7-F1
#
_cell.length_a   1.000
_cell.length_b   1.000
_cell.length_c   1.000
_cell.angle_alpha   90.00
_cell.angle_beta   90.00
_cell.angle_gamma   90.00
#
_symmetry.space_group_name_H-M   'P 1'
#
loop_
_entity.id
_entity.type
_entity.pdbx_description
1 polymer ?
#
loop_
_entity_poly.entity_id
_entity_poly.type
_entity_poly.pdbx_seq_one_letter_code
_entity_poly.pdbx_strand_id
1 'polypeptide(L)'
;MNSGGILGDVKGRATKKPRKVPAHAGRQPHGAGSRNGTSARGEDKVLENVLSEVTAEPASKRLEEWLSVACPYCGEEFEVHVTSEQDGQTMIEDCEVCCRPVSLHVQTEDDELQVEAYRS
;
A
#
# COMPACT_ATOMS: atom_id res chain seq x y z
N MET A 1 -54.64 17.24 -5.38
CA MET A 1 -55.39 16.41 -4.41
C MET A 1 -55.32 14.97 -4.91
N ASN A 2 -54.34 14.19 -4.45
CA ASN A 2 -54.43 12.75 -4.54
C ASN A 2 -53.85 12.20 -3.24
N SER A 3 -54.74 11.63 -2.45
CA SER A 3 -54.53 11.10 -1.12
C SER A 3 -54.55 9.59 -1.26
N GLY A 4 -53.47 8.92 -0.88
CA GLY A 4 -53.38 7.46 -0.98
C GLY A 4 -52.20 6.93 -0.22
N GLY A 5 -52.33 6.89 1.11
CA GLY A 5 -51.37 6.21 1.98
C GLY A 5 -51.53 4.71 1.90
N ILE A 6 -50.41 3.99 2.00
CA ILE A 6 -50.37 2.62 2.51
C ILE A 6 -49.30 2.52 3.60
N LEU A 7 -49.72 2.00 4.75
CA LEU A 7 -48.89 1.64 5.90
C LEU A 7 -48.43 0.18 5.77
N GLY A 8 -47.29 -0.14 6.40
CA GLY A 8 -46.81 -1.50 6.71
C GLY A 8 -45.89 -2.05 5.62
N ASP A 9 -44.68 -2.55 5.87
CA ASP A 9 -44.24 -3.39 6.99
C ASP A 9 -42.75 -3.16 7.31
N VAL A 10 -42.46 -2.75 8.54
CA VAL A 10 -41.08 -2.71 9.08
C VAL A 10 -40.64 -4.10 9.50
N LYS A 11 -39.97 -4.84 8.62
CA LYS A 11 -39.45 -6.17 8.93
C LYS A 11 -38.23 -6.05 9.87
N GLY A 12 -38.39 -6.56 11.08
CA GLY A 12 -37.45 -6.42 12.19
C GLY A 12 -36.14 -7.20 12.08
N ARG A 13 -35.12 -6.59 12.70
CA ARG A 13 -33.92 -7.11 13.41
C ARG A 13 -33.46 -8.56 13.20
N ALA A 14 -32.16 -8.68 12.91
CA ALA A 14 -31.32 -9.76 13.44
C ALA A 14 -29.93 -9.20 13.83
N THR A 15 -29.72 -8.91 15.12
CA THR A 15 -28.39 -8.63 15.67
C THR A 15 -27.65 -9.96 15.84
N LYS A 16 -26.66 -10.22 14.98
CA LYS A 16 -25.80 -11.40 15.11
C LYS A 16 -24.94 -11.25 16.38
N LYS A 17 -25.17 -12.13 17.36
CA LYS A 17 -24.36 -12.21 18.59
C LYS A 17 -22.91 -12.60 18.23
N PRO A 18 -21.88 -12.00 18.83
CA PRO A 18 -20.50 -12.42 18.64
C PRO A 18 -20.27 -13.80 19.26
N ARG A 19 -19.55 -14.66 18.54
CA ARG A 19 -19.12 -15.98 19.04
C ARG A 19 -18.00 -15.78 20.06
N LYS A 20 -18.14 -16.42 21.22
CA LYS A 20 -17.15 -16.46 22.30
C LYS A 20 -16.04 -17.45 21.91
N VAL A 21 -14.81 -16.99 21.73
CA VAL A 21 -13.63 -17.86 21.60
C VAL A 21 -13.09 -18.20 23.00
N PRO A 22 -12.70 -19.46 23.27
CA PRO A 22 -12.10 -19.85 24.54
C PRO A 22 -10.64 -19.37 24.63
N ALA A 23 -10.26 -18.95 25.84
CA ALA A 23 -8.89 -18.59 26.19
C ALA A 23 -8.04 -19.86 26.37
N HIS A 24 -6.96 -19.99 25.59
CA HIS A 24 -5.97 -21.04 25.80
C HIS A 24 -4.91 -20.57 26.79
N ALA A 25 -4.92 -21.19 27.96
CA ALA A 25 -3.96 -21.01 29.02
C ALA A 25 -2.68 -21.82 28.76
N GLY A 26 -1.54 -21.15 28.92
CA GLY A 26 -0.29 -21.66 29.52
C GLY A 26 0.34 -22.95 29.00
N ARG A 27 1.56 -22.85 28.47
CA ARG A 27 2.56 -23.90 28.63
C ARG A 27 3.89 -23.31 29.10
N GLN A 28 4.35 -23.85 30.23
CA GLN A 28 5.54 -23.52 31.00
C GLN A 28 6.86 -23.90 30.29
N PRO A 29 8.00 -23.36 30.75
CA PRO A 29 9.30 -23.42 30.07
C PRO A 29 10.03 -24.74 30.33
N HIS A 30 10.94 -25.09 29.41
CA HIS A 30 11.93 -26.16 29.61
C HIS A 30 13.31 -25.55 29.45
N GLY A 31 14.05 -25.44 30.54
CA GLY A 31 15.44 -25.02 30.54
C GLY A 31 16.42 -26.19 30.63
N ALA A 32 17.65 -25.88 30.22
CA ALA A 32 18.93 -26.52 30.50
C ALA A 32 19.39 -27.73 29.64
N GLY A 33 20.38 -27.46 28.79
CA GLY A 33 21.29 -28.43 28.19
C GLY A 33 22.53 -27.75 27.61
N SER A 34 23.54 -27.57 28.47
CA SER A 34 24.90 -27.07 28.15
C SER A 34 25.68 -28.03 27.26
N ARG A 35 26.36 -27.53 26.20
CA ARG A 35 27.65 -28.06 25.73
C ARG A 35 28.51 -26.93 25.14
N ASN A 36 29.70 -26.78 25.73
CA ASN A 36 30.81 -25.97 25.21
C ASN A 36 31.25 -26.46 23.83
N GLY A 37 31.55 -25.52 22.94
CA GLY A 37 32.18 -25.77 21.65
C GLY A 37 33.03 -24.58 21.25
N THR A 38 34.27 -24.55 21.72
CA THR A 38 35.34 -23.74 21.16
C THR A 38 35.74 -24.33 19.80
N SER A 39 35.50 -23.64 18.71
CA SER A 39 36.30 -23.81 17.49
C SER A 39 36.23 -22.56 16.64
N ALA A 40 37.29 -21.76 16.71
CA ALA A 40 37.59 -20.79 15.69
C ALA A 40 37.84 -21.56 14.37
N ARG A 41 36.87 -21.52 13.46
CA ARG A 41 37.10 -21.71 12.03
C ARG A 41 36.58 -20.47 11.35
N GLY A 42 37.50 -19.72 10.74
CA GLY A 42 37.19 -18.54 9.98
C GLY A 42 36.26 -18.89 8.83
N GLU A 43 35.12 -18.23 8.79
CA GLU A 43 34.16 -18.25 7.70
C GLU A 43 33.65 -16.82 7.51
N ASP A 44 34.60 -15.91 7.42
CA ASP A 44 34.42 -14.52 7.07
C ASP A 44 35.03 -14.36 5.67
N LYS A 45 34.27 -13.81 4.70
CA LYS A 45 34.69 -13.35 3.34
C LYS A 45 34.17 -14.15 2.12
N VAL A 46 32.89 -14.51 2.04
CA VAL A 46 32.27 -14.88 0.73
C VAL A 46 30.96 -14.14 0.43
N LEU A 47 30.48 -13.25 1.31
CA LEU A 47 29.20 -12.55 1.07
C LEU A 47 29.32 -11.12 0.53
N GLU A 48 30.52 -10.56 0.38
CA GLU A 48 30.69 -9.15 0.01
C GLU A 48 30.88 -8.88 -1.51
N ASN A 49 30.99 -9.91 -2.35
CA ASN A 49 31.35 -9.75 -3.76
C ASN A 49 30.21 -9.85 -4.79
N VAL A 50 28.94 -10.05 -4.39
CA VAL A 50 27.79 -10.13 -5.32
C VAL A 50 27.05 -8.79 -5.48
N LEU A 51 27.57 -7.69 -4.92
CA LEU A 51 26.93 -6.36 -4.95
C LEU A 51 27.56 -5.35 -5.93
N SER A 52 28.64 -5.68 -6.64
CA SER A 52 29.40 -4.69 -7.42
C SER A 52 29.44 -4.90 -8.94
N GLU A 53 28.76 -5.90 -9.51
CA GLU A 53 28.74 -6.12 -10.97
C GLU A 53 27.53 -5.49 -11.68
N VAL A 54 26.80 -4.56 -11.05
CA VAL A 54 25.73 -3.78 -11.70
C VAL A 54 26.22 -2.42 -12.23
N THR A 55 27.53 -2.18 -12.23
CA THR A 55 28.12 -0.90 -12.61
C THR A 55 28.45 -0.85 -14.10
N ALA A 56 27.42 -0.97 -14.94
CA ALA A 56 27.29 -0.35 -16.25
C ALA A 56 25.88 -0.67 -16.80
N GLU A 57 25.17 0.36 -17.29
CA GLU A 57 24.01 0.32 -18.22
C GLU A 57 22.57 0.35 -17.64
N PRO A 58 21.67 1.16 -18.24
CA PRO A 58 21.42 2.59 -18.02
C PRO A 58 20.56 2.85 -16.76
N ALA A 59 20.74 3.98 -16.09
CA ALA A 59 20.07 4.27 -14.83
C ALA A 59 18.56 4.49 -15.02
N SER A 60 17.76 3.42 -14.89
CA SER A 60 16.35 3.50 -14.52
C SER A 60 16.28 4.13 -13.14
N LYS A 61 16.30 5.47 -13.08
CA LYS A 61 16.21 6.22 -11.83
C LYS A 61 14.78 6.07 -11.34
N ARG A 62 14.61 5.46 -10.17
CA ARG A 62 13.32 5.42 -9.48
C ARG A 62 13.10 6.79 -8.83
N LEU A 63 12.11 7.54 -9.32
CA LEU A 63 11.71 8.84 -8.79
C LEU A 63 10.52 8.65 -7.85
N GLU A 64 10.57 9.29 -6.68
CA GLU A 64 9.55 9.19 -5.64
C GLU A 64 9.25 10.59 -5.10
N GLU A 65 8.04 11.12 -5.33
CA GLU A 65 7.65 12.47 -4.94
C GLU A 65 6.18 12.55 -4.52
N TRP A 66 5.87 13.51 -3.64
CA TRP A 66 4.50 13.88 -3.30
C TRP A 66 4.07 15.08 -4.14
N LEU A 67 2.97 14.93 -4.88
CA LEU A 67 2.45 15.94 -5.79
C LEU A 67 1.01 16.30 -5.45
N SER A 68 0.65 17.58 -5.59
CA SER A 68 -0.73 18.04 -5.48
C SER A 68 -1.42 17.94 -6.85
N VAL A 69 -2.56 17.27 -6.91
CA VAL A 69 -3.36 17.14 -8.13
C VAL A 69 -4.81 17.53 -7.88
N ALA A 70 -5.44 18.19 -8.86
CA ALA A 70 -6.84 18.57 -8.77
C ALA A 70 -7.75 17.41 -9.21
N CYS A 71 -8.71 17.03 -8.36
CA CYS A 71 -9.64 15.96 -8.67
C CYS A 71 -10.61 16.33 -9.80
N PRO A 72 -10.68 15.55 -10.90
CA PRO A 72 -11.57 15.85 -12.02
C PRO A 72 -13.06 15.61 -11.73
N TYR A 73 -13.39 15.07 -10.54
CA TYR A 73 -14.76 14.82 -10.11
C TYR A 73 -15.32 15.91 -9.19
N CYS A 74 -14.61 16.29 -8.12
CA CYS A 74 -15.07 17.30 -7.16
C CYS A 74 -14.37 18.66 -7.31
N GLY A 75 -13.23 18.73 -7.98
CA GLY A 75 -12.44 19.96 -8.16
C GLY A 75 -11.49 20.29 -7.01
N GLU A 76 -11.48 19.50 -5.94
CA GLU A 76 -10.59 19.71 -4.79
C GLU A 76 -9.20 19.15 -5.08
N GLU A 77 -8.16 19.79 -4.54
CA GLU A 77 -6.79 19.31 -4.59
C GLU A 77 -6.55 18.23 -3.53
N PHE A 78 -5.75 17.22 -3.86
CA PHE A 78 -5.30 16.18 -2.93
C PHE A 78 -3.86 15.76 -3.25
N GLU A 79 -3.15 15.28 -2.23
CA GLU A 79 -1.76 14.83 -2.37
C GLU A 79 -1.71 13.37 -2.83
N VAL A 80 -0.83 13.09 -3.78
CA VAL A 80 -0.57 11.74 -4.29
C VAL A 80 0.92 11.43 -4.20
N HIS A 81 1.25 10.24 -3.70
CA HIS A 81 2.62 9.75 -3.67
C HIS A 81 2.93 9.01 -4.97
N VAL A 82 3.72 9.62 -5.83
CA VAL A 82 4.07 9.09 -7.13
C VAL A 82 5.43 8.42 -7.05
N THR A 83 5.45 7.14 -7.40
CA THR A 83 6.69 6.40 -7.59
C THR A 83 6.80 5.97 -9.04
N SER A 84 7.75 6.55 -9.77
CA SER A 84 7.99 6.24 -11.17
C SER A 84 9.31 5.51 -11.39
N GLU A 85 9.22 4.37 -12.09
CA GLU A 85 10.40 3.60 -12.53
C GLU A 85 10.58 3.67 -14.06
N GLN A 86 9.56 4.18 -14.76
CA GLN A 86 9.46 4.21 -16.22
C GLN A 86 8.51 5.34 -16.67
N ASP A 87 8.80 5.91 -17.84
CA ASP A 87 7.99 6.99 -18.41
C ASP A 87 6.61 6.50 -18.89
N GLY A 88 5.58 7.34 -18.72
CA GLY A 88 4.23 7.09 -19.22
C GLY A 88 3.43 6.07 -18.40
N GLN A 89 3.82 5.82 -17.15
CA GLN A 89 3.08 4.95 -16.25
C GLN A 89 1.71 5.54 -15.89
N THR A 90 0.72 4.67 -15.69
CA THR A 90 -0.62 5.07 -15.26
C THR A 90 -0.99 4.35 -13.98
N MET A 91 -1.53 5.09 -13.02
CA MET A 91 -1.99 4.57 -11.73
C MET A 91 -3.40 5.06 -11.42
N ILE A 92 -4.11 4.34 -10.56
CA ILE A 92 -5.46 4.72 -10.11
C ILE A 92 -5.38 4.98 -8.61
N GLU A 93 -5.68 6.21 -8.20
CA GLU A 93 -5.74 6.63 -6.80
C GLU A 93 -7.14 7.16 -6.48
N ASP A 94 -7.66 6.85 -5.31
CA ASP A 94 -8.97 7.37 -4.87
C ASP A 94 -8.83 8.80 -4.35
N CYS A 95 -9.68 9.71 -4.81
CA CYS A 95 -9.72 11.07 -4.28
C CYS A 95 -10.14 11.08 -2.79
N GLU A 96 -9.30 11.64 -1.92
CA GLU A 96 -9.54 11.68 -0.46
C GLU A 96 -10.80 12.44 -0.06
N VAL A 97 -11.30 13.34 -0.92
CA VAL A 97 -12.48 14.16 -0.64
C VAL A 97 -13.78 13.51 -1.09
N CYS A 98 -13.81 12.94 -2.31
CA CYS A 98 -15.05 12.42 -2.90
C CYS A 98 -15.07 10.89 -3.10
N CYS A 99 -13.99 10.20 -2.72
CA CYS A 99 -13.83 8.74 -2.77
C CYS A 99 -14.13 8.15 -4.16
N ARG A 100 -13.76 8.87 -5.23
CA ARG A 100 -13.88 8.39 -6.61
C ARG A 100 -12.51 8.04 -7.17
N PRO A 101 -12.41 6.97 -7.98
CA PRO A 101 -11.15 6.54 -8.58
C PRO A 101 -10.69 7.53 -9.67
N VAL A 102 -9.54 8.16 -9.47
CA VAL A 102 -8.89 9.07 -10.40
C VAL A 102 -7.78 8.33 -11.14
N SER A 103 -7.77 8.39 -12.47
CA SER A 103 -6.64 7.89 -13.26
C SER A 103 -5.56 8.97 -13.33
N LEU A 104 -4.34 8.63 -12.94
CA LEU A 104 -3.19 9.52 -12.98
C LEU A 104 -2.22 9.00 -14.04
N HIS A 105 -1.93 9.83 -15.05
CA HIS A 105 -0.89 9.57 -16.03
C HIS A 105 0.38 10.30 -15.61
N VAL A 106 1.46 9.56 -15.41
CA VAL A 106 2.73 10.09 -14.92
C VAL A 106 3.76 10.03 -16.03
N GLN A 107 4.38 11.16 -16.31
CA GLN A 107 5.46 11.30 -17.27
C GLN A 107 6.70 11.82 -16.54
N THR A 108 7.88 11.39 -16.96
CA THR A 108 9.14 11.97 -16.49
C THR A 108 9.74 12.80 -17.61
N GLU A 109 10.09 14.05 -17.32
CA GLU A 109 10.77 14.94 -18.24
C GLU A 109 11.93 15.60 -17.48
N ASP A 110 13.16 15.52 -17.98
CA ASP A 110 14.34 16.14 -17.37
C ASP A 110 14.53 15.85 -15.86
N ASP A 111 14.30 14.61 -15.42
CA ASP A 111 14.31 14.18 -14.00
C ASP A 111 13.18 14.76 -13.12
N GLU A 112 12.19 15.44 -13.70
CA GLU A 112 10.99 15.95 -13.02
C GLU A 112 9.76 15.09 -13.31
N LEU A 113 8.89 14.92 -12.32
CA LEU A 113 7.64 14.17 -12.46
C LEU A 113 6.50 15.11 -12.84
N GLN A 114 5.82 14.79 -13.94
CA GLN A 114 4.59 15.45 -14.37
C GLN A 114 3.41 14.48 -14.23
N VAL A 115 2.30 14.97 -13.68
CA VAL A 115 1.10 14.16 -13.45
C VAL A 115 -0.12 14.83 -14.04
N GLU A 116 -0.87 14.06 -14.82
CA GLU A 116 -2.17 14.47 -15.36
C GLU A 116 -3.28 13.60 -14.78
N ALA A 117 -4.33 14.23 -14.26
CA ALA A 117 -5.46 13.56 -13.63
C ALA A 117 -6.69 13.51 -14.55
N TYR A 118 -7.25 12.31 -14.73
CA TYR A 118 -8.43 12.07 -15.56
C TYR A 118 -9.48 11.22 -14.84
N ARG A 119 -10.70 11.25 -15.37
CA ARG A 119 -11.78 10.38 -14.90
C ARG A 119 -11.54 8.96 -15.42
N SER A 120 -11.54 7.97 -14.52
CA SER A 120 -11.59 6.54 -14.88
C SER A 120 -12.98 6.12 -15.36
#